data_AF-A0A2T9XQD7-F1
#
_entry.id   AF-A0A2T9XQD7-F1
#
_cell.length_a   1.000
_cell.length_b   1.000
_cell.length_c   1.000
_cell.angle_alpha   90.00
_cell.angle_beta   90.00
_cell.angle_gamma   90.00
#
_symmetry.space_group_name_H-M   'P 1'
#
loop_
_entity.id
_entity.type
_entity.pdbx_description
1 polymer ?
#
loop_
_entity_poly.entity_id
_entity_poly.type
_entity_poly.pdbx_seq_one_letter_code
_entity_poly.pdbx_strand_id
1 'polypeptide(L)'
;MNNLVTAMESYAMFDGNDLYTGVTAASLSDWGWTPGASTALQITIEGDGQSWHAIGQDTHTGTRQYTYTSATAINGVGPGGVAVSSPQPLVVPATAGVTIHDVGDQLDADALTALLVSGGVTLQQVCDETLFFPAPNTLQPPSSLSDATRTCETGVASGASLRDVLNAIISIGGLSVVAAIAIATVGDGTHPAAAPPWVGTPEGPQTPRPVPLPLPNSVWKITNAAGRFAAQNKMDPQTAAVAVQQCMAYVANAFAGLDPYDQCSKSQIFMPGQLDAKQATQHDTEALAQNPAWVQQNYRAGANNPSPRGWYSSDPICVTANQAGLDCDEFPYYATLQGGGLAVPRPSLKGVDPTQNRLLGTRYSSFLADCKVNEGDPFLVIPIPSTAPTVPTLEVCNGH
;
A
#
# COMPACT_ATOMS: atom_id res chain seq x y z
N MET A 1 -5.93 -4.26 29.00
CA MET A 1 -6.38 -2.97 28.44
C MET A 1 -6.19 -1.81 29.42
N ASN A 2 -6.72 -1.83 30.65
CA ASN A 2 -6.54 -0.69 31.59
C ASN A 2 -5.07 -0.27 31.80
N ASN A 3 -4.16 -1.23 32.00
CA ASN A 3 -2.73 -0.91 32.14
C ASN A 3 -2.11 -0.31 30.86
N LEU A 4 -2.61 -0.71 29.68
CA LEU A 4 -2.18 -0.11 28.41
C LEU A 4 -2.58 1.36 28.38
N VAL A 5 -3.84 1.67 28.76
CA VAL A 5 -4.33 3.05 28.80
C VAL A 5 -3.43 3.90 29.67
N THR A 6 -3.14 3.46 30.89
CA THR A 6 -2.22 4.19 31.78
C THR A 6 -0.83 4.41 31.18
N ALA A 7 -0.26 3.41 30.50
CA ALA A 7 1.04 3.53 29.86
C ALA A 7 1.03 4.50 28.67
N MET A 8 -0.01 4.46 27.84
CA MET A 8 -0.20 5.36 26.70
C MET A 8 -0.34 6.82 27.15
N GLU A 9 -1.17 7.10 28.15
CA GLU A 9 -1.34 8.45 28.70
C GLU A 9 -0.04 8.96 29.34
N SER A 10 0.71 8.07 30.01
CA SER A 10 2.00 8.42 30.59
C SER A 10 3.04 8.73 29.50
N TYR A 11 3.11 7.92 28.46
CA TYR A 11 3.97 8.16 27.30
C TYR A 11 3.69 9.53 26.68
N ALA A 12 2.42 9.85 26.37
CA ALA A 12 2.08 11.13 25.76
C ALA A 12 2.51 12.32 26.64
N MET A 13 2.23 12.24 27.94
CA MET A 13 2.52 13.34 28.88
C MET A 13 4.03 13.57 29.09
N PHE A 14 4.86 12.52 29.04
CA PHE A 14 6.27 12.62 29.42
C PHE A 14 7.26 12.52 28.26
N ASP A 15 6.96 11.70 27.25
CA ASP A 15 7.86 11.43 26.13
C ASP A 15 7.31 11.96 24.79
N GLY A 16 5.99 12.01 24.66
CA GLY A 16 5.28 12.32 23.42
C GLY A 16 4.95 13.80 23.20
N ASN A 17 5.26 14.70 24.15
CA ASN A 17 4.86 16.11 24.12
C ASN A 17 3.34 16.30 23.92
N ASP A 18 2.55 15.59 24.73
CA ASP A 18 1.09 15.51 24.67
C ASP A 18 0.53 14.89 23.37
N LEU A 19 1.37 14.16 22.63
CA LEU A 19 0.98 13.37 21.45
C LEU A 19 1.32 11.89 21.64
N TYR A 20 0.61 11.04 20.91
CA TYR A 20 0.84 9.58 20.88
C TYR A 20 1.69 9.12 19.68
N THR A 21 2.25 10.05 18.90
CA THR A 21 3.09 9.72 17.74
C THR A 21 4.41 9.07 18.13
N GLY A 22 4.92 8.17 17.29
CA GLY A 22 6.20 7.49 17.53
C GLY A 22 6.20 6.47 18.68
N VAL A 23 5.04 6.17 19.26
CA VAL A 23 4.91 5.17 20.31
C VAL A 23 5.26 3.77 19.79
N THR A 24 5.98 3.00 20.59
CA THR A 24 6.35 1.61 20.29
C THR A 24 5.96 0.71 21.46
N ALA A 25 5.83 -0.60 21.21
CA ALA A 25 5.62 -1.54 22.31
C ALA A 25 6.78 -1.52 23.33
N ALA A 26 8.00 -1.22 22.86
CA ALA A 26 9.17 -1.05 23.73
C ALA A 26 9.05 0.20 24.61
N SER A 27 8.67 1.36 24.04
CA SER A 27 8.51 2.58 24.84
C SER A 27 7.39 2.47 25.87
N LEU A 28 6.32 1.72 25.57
CA LEU A 28 5.25 1.46 26.55
C LEU A 28 5.69 0.54 27.71
N SER A 29 6.73 -0.27 27.51
CA SER A 29 7.31 -1.11 28.57
C SER A 29 8.04 -0.29 29.63
N ASP A 30 8.63 0.85 29.25
CA ASP A 30 9.22 1.82 30.18
C ASP A 30 8.14 2.46 31.07
N TRP A 31 6.90 2.50 30.60
CA TRP A 31 5.71 2.96 31.33
C TRP A 31 4.93 1.81 32.01
N GLY A 32 5.57 0.64 32.20
CA GLY A 32 5.03 -0.46 32.98
C GLY A 32 4.00 -1.34 32.27
N TRP A 33 3.88 -1.22 30.95
CA TRP A 33 3.00 -2.08 30.16
C TRP A 33 3.78 -3.01 29.23
N THR A 34 3.49 -4.31 29.33
CA THR A 34 3.97 -5.32 28.39
C THR A 34 2.79 -6.17 27.92
N PRO A 35 2.73 -6.53 26.62
CA PRO A 35 1.69 -7.43 26.14
C PRO A 35 1.86 -8.82 26.74
N GLY A 36 0.75 -9.47 27.07
CA GLY A 36 0.77 -10.89 27.47
C GLY A 36 1.13 -11.79 26.28
N ALA A 37 1.71 -12.96 26.56
CA ALA A 37 2.12 -13.93 25.54
C ALA A 37 0.96 -14.44 24.66
N SER A 38 -0.28 -14.32 25.14
CA SER A 38 -1.51 -14.70 24.42
C SER A 38 -2.35 -13.49 23.98
N THR A 39 -1.86 -12.25 24.12
CA THR A 39 -2.63 -11.05 23.78
C THR A 39 -2.39 -10.67 22.32
N ALA A 40 -3.46 -10.59 21.53
CA ALA A 40 -3.47 -9.88 20.26
C ALA A 40 -3.99 -8.46 20.51
N LEU A 41 -3.17 -7.46 20.25
CA LEU A 41 -3.50 -6.06 20.46
C LEU A 41 -3.20 -5.25 19.21
N GLN A 42 -4.17 -4.44 18.82
CA GLN A 42 -4.01 -3.38 17.85
C GLN A 42 -4.15 -2.03 18.57
N ILE A 43 -3.20 -1.14 18.38
CA ILE A 43 -3.26 0.26 18.81
C ILE A 43 -3.32 1.11 17.55
N THR A 44 -4.22 2.08 17.51
CA THR A 44 -4.33 3.02 16.39
C THR A 44 -4.20 4.43 16.92
N ILE A 45 -3.25 5.20 16.41
CA ILE A 45 -3.02 6.61 16.74
C ILE A 45 -3.72 7.46 15.69
N GLU A 46 -4.54 8.40 16.12
CA GLU A 46 -5.44 9.19 15.29
C GLU A 46 -5.16 10.69 15.44
N GLY A 47 -5.67 11.49 14.49
CA GLY A 47 -5.62 12.95 14.59
C GLY A 47 -4.20 13.51 14.70
N ASP A 48 -3.25 12.95 13.94
CA ASP A 48 -1.83 13.33 13.98
C ASP A 48 -1.21 13.19 15.38
N GLY A 49 -1.64 12.19 16.15
CA GLY A 49 -1.15 11.93 17.51
C GLY A 49 -2.01 12.51 18.62
N GLN A 50 -3.13 13.17 18.31
CA GLN A 50 -3.98 13.80 19.33
C GLN A 50 -4.92 12.81 20.02
N SER A 51 -5.24 11.70 19.37
CA SER A 51 -6.09 10.65 19.94
C SER A 51 -5.58 9.27 19.61
N TRP A 52 -6.12 8.26 20.26
CA TRP A 52 -5.82 6.87 19.98
C TRP A 52 -6.96 5.96 20.40
N HIS A 53 -7.00 4.77 19.81
CA HIS A 53 -7.86 3.69 20.25
C HIS A 53 -7.07 2.39 20.28
N ALA A 54 -7.58 1.40 20.99
CA ALA A 54 -7.01 0.06 20.97
C ALA A 54 -8.09 -1.01 20.99
N ILE A 55 -7.83 -2.07 20.24
CA ILE A 55 -8.67 -3.26 20.16
C ILE A 55 -7.79 -4.43 20.58
N GLY A 56 -8.21 -5.15 21.61
CA GLY A 56 -7.42 -6.23 22.19
C GLY A 56 -8.27 -7.45 22.50
N GLN A 57 -7.73 -8.62 22.21
CA GLN A 57 -8.36 -9.90 22.53
C GLN A 57 -7.29 -10.91 22.94
N ASP A 58 -7.65 -11.81 23.84
CA ASP A 58 -6.80 -12.96 24.15
C ASP A 58 -7.00 -14.04 23.06
N THR A 59 -5.90 -14.62 22.56
CA THR A 59 -5.89 -15.55 21.42
C THR A 59 -6.53 -16.91 21.71
N HIS A 60 -6.92 -17.22 22.94
CA HIS A 60 -7.66 -18.44 23.25
C HIS A 60 -9.11 -18.38 22.74
N THR A 61 -9.68 -19.53 22.38
CA THR A 61 -11.05 -19.62 21.86
C THR A 61 -12.10 -19.19 22.89
N GLY A 62 -13.11 -18.43 22.45
CA GLY A 62 -14.24 -18.01 23.28
C GLY A 62 -13.98 -16.77 24.15
N THR A 63 -12.80 -16.16 24.02
CA THR A 63 -12.47 -14.89 24.67
C THR A 63 -13.23 -13.74 24.01
N ARG A 64 -13.43 -12.65 24.77
CA ARG A 64 -14.05 -11.44 24.26
C ARG A 64 -13.01 -10.44 23.80
N GLN A 65 -13.33 -9.73 22.72
CA GLN A 65 -12.59 -8.55 22.30
C GLN A 65 -13.02 -7.34 23.14
N TYR A 66 -12.04 -6.52 23.52
CA TYR A 66 -12.23 -5.27 24.25
C TYR A 66 -11.70 -4.10 23.42
N THR A 67 -12.40 -2.98 23.49
CA THR A 67 -12.03 -1.72 22.85
C THR A 67 -11.82 -0.63 23.91
N TYR A 68 -10.84 0.23 23.66
CA TYR A 68 -10.65 1.53 24.27
C TYR A 68 -10.60 2.59 23.17
N THR A 69 -11.08 3.80 23.45
CA THR A 69 -10.92 4.96 22.56
C THR A 69 -10.78 6.24 23.40
N SER A 70 -9.91 7.16 23.00
CA SER A 70 -9.70 8.42 23.72
C SER A 70 -10.59 9.56 23.24
N ALA A 71 -11.10 9.51 22.00
CA ALA A 71 -11.82 10.64 21.38
C ALA A 71 -13.19 10.29 20.80
N THR A 72 -13.28 9.29 19.92
CA THR A 72 -14.52 8.97 19.19
C THR A 72 -15.00 7.57 19.53
N ALA A 73 -16.32 7.38 19.67
CA ALA A 73 -16.86 6.07 19.98
C ALA A 73 -16.55 5.05 18.87
N ILE A 74 -16.08 3.85 19.24
CA ILE A 74 -15.67 2.77 18.33
C ILE A 74 -16.18 1.44 18.87
N ASN A 75 -16.74 0.58 18.01
CA ASN A 75 -17.27 -0.74 18.36
C ASN A 75 -18.21 -0.70 19.58
N GLY A 76 -19.10 0.30 19.62
CA GLY A 76 -20.05 0.50 20.72
C GLY A 76 -19.43 0.98 22.05
N VAL A 77 -18.13 1.30 22.07
CA VAL A 77 -17.42 1.81 23.25
C VAL A 77 -17.25 3.33 23.13
N GLY A 78 -17.67 4.08 24.15
CA GLY A 78 -17.51 5.53 24.23
C GLY A 78 -16.12 5.97 24.73
N PRO A 79 -15.76 7.26 24.57
CA PRO A 79 -14.45 7.78 24.94
C PRO A 79 -14.11 7.62 26.43
N GLY A 80 -12.83 7.34 26.72
CA GLY A 80 -12.28 7.27 28.07
C GLY A 80 -12.58 5.97 28.84
N GLY A 81 -13.23 4.99 28.20
CA GLY A 81 -13.60 3.71 28.81
C GLY A 81 -13.03 2.50 28.08
N VAL A 82 -12.74 1.44 28.82
CA VAL A 82 -12.54 0.08 28.28
C VAL A 82 -13.85 -0.67 28.38
N ALA A 83 -14.35 -1.20 27.26
CA ALA A 83 -15.53 -2.06 27.27
C ALA A 83 -15.42 -3.19 26.25
N VAL A 84 -16.34 -4.15 26.35
CA VAL A 84 -16.45 -5.26 25.38
C VAL A 84 -16.88 -4.68 24.03
N SER A 85 -16.16 -5.02 22.97
CA SER A 85 -16.44 -4.56 21.61
C SER A 85 -17.82 -5.03 21.12
N SER A 86 -18.51 -4.22 20.33
CA SER A 86 -19.77 -4.56 19.70
C SER A 86 -19.77 -4.05 18.25
N PRO A 87 -19.85 -4.94 17.24
CA PRO A 87 -20.02 -6.40 17.35
C PRO A 87 -18.76 -7.11 17.88
N GLN A 88 -18.94 -8.33 18.40
CA GLN A 88 -17.81 -9.22 18.68
C GLN A 88 -17.37 -9.89 17.36
N PRO A 89 -16.07 -9.98 17.08
CA PRO A 89 -15.58 -10.65 15.89
C PRO A 89 -15.96 -12.14 15.92
N LEU A 90 -16.29 -12.70 14.75
CA LEU A 90 -16.62 -14.13 14.59
C LEU A 90 -15.40 -15.04 14.78
N VAL A 91 -14.21 -14.51 14.56
CA VAL A 91 -12.95 -15.25 14.56
C VAL A 91 -12.03 -14.64 15.60
N VAL A 92 -11.41 -15.49 16.42
CA VAL A 92 -10.37 -15.07 17.37
C VAL A 92 -9.09 -14.82 16.58
N PRO A 93 -8.36 -13.71 16.84
CA PRO A 93 -7.09 -13.45 16.18
C PRO A 93 -6.14 -14.64 16.37
N ALA A 94 -5.58 -15.11 15.25
CA ALA A 94 -4.75 -16.31 15.22
C ALA A 94 -3.33 -16.10 15.80
N THR A 95 -2.91 -14.85 16.00
CA THR A 95 -1.53 -14.49 16.35
C THR A 95 -1.51 -13.51 17.52
N ALA A 96 -0.79 -13.87 18.59
CA ALA A 96 -0.50 -12.94 19.68
C ALA A 96 0.57 -11.93 19.24
N GLY A 97 0.48 -10.70 19.73
CA GLY A 97 1.37 -9.62 19.33
C GLY A 97 0.73 -8.25 19.53
N VAL A 98 1.54 -7.23 19.29
CA VAL A 98 1.12 -5.83 19.32
C VAL A 98 1.41 -5.22 17.97
N THR A 99 0.37 -4.73 17.32
CA THR A 99 0.49 -3.91 16.13
C THR A 99 0.10 -2.48 16.49
N ILE A 100 0.96 -1.52 16.13
CA ILE A 100 0.70 -0.10 16.34
C ILE A 100 0.56 0.52 14.95
N HIS A 101 -0.59 1.13 14.72
CA HIS A 101 -0.96 1.82 13.50
C HIS A 101 -0.97 3.31 13.79
N ASP A 102 0.02 4.05 13.32
CA ASP A 102 -0.07 5.51 13.35
C ASP A 102 -0.83 5.97 12.10
N VAL A 103 -2.04 6.50 12.27
CA VAL A 103 -2.84 7.03 11.14
C VAL A 103 -2.16 8.24 10.52
N GLY A 104 -1.32 8.98 11.26
CA GLY A 104 -0.43 10.00 10.67
C GLY A 104 0.52 9.41 9.63
N ASP A 105 0.70 8.09 9.64
CA ASP A 105 1.60 7.30 8.80
C ASP A 105 0.86 6.25 7.98
N GLN A 106 -0.47 6.23 8.00
CA GLN A 106 -1.31 5.24 7.35
C GLN A 106 -2.60 5.86 6.77
N LEU A 107 -3.46 5.00 6.23
CA LEU A 107 -4.76 5.38 5.68
C LEU A 107 -5.72 5.78 6.82
N ASP A 108 -6.24 7.00 6.78
CA ASP A 108 -7.24 7.53 7.70
C ASP A 108 -8.64 6.98 7.33
N ALA A 109 -9.05 5.92 8.03
CA ALA A 109 -10.32 5.23 7.81
C ALA A 109 -11.54 6.13 8.10
N ASP A 110 -11.41 7.12 8.98
CA ASP A 110 -12.47 8.07 9.30
C ASP A 110 -12.63 9.09 8.17
N ALA A 111 -11.52 9.66 7.70
CA ALA A 111 -11.53 10.54 6.54
C ALA A 111 -12.04 9.81 5.29
N LEU A 112 -11.62 8.55 5.08
CA LEU A 112 -12.13 7.72 4.00
C LEU A 112 -13.64 7.50 4.14
N THR A 113 -14.11 7.14 5.34
CA THR A 113 -15.55 6.95 5.59
C THR A 113 -16.34 8.21 5.26
N ALA A 114 -15.87 9.39 5.69
CA ALA A 114 -16.52 10.66 5.40
C ALA A 114 -16.60 10.93 3.89
N LEU A 115 -15.52 10.64 3.14
CA LEU A 115 -15.50 10.78 1.68
C LEU A 115 -16.44 9.78 0.99
N LEU A 116 -16.45 8.52 1.41
CA LEU A 116 -17.34 7.50 0.87
C LEU A 116 -18.82 7.88 1.09
N VAL A 117 -19.18 8.28 2.31
CA VAL A 117 -20.55 8.69 2.66
C VAL A 117 -20.96 9.93 1.87
N SER A 118 -20.10 10.94 1.79
CA SER A 118 -20.40 12.16 1.02
C SER A 118 -20.47 11.94 -0.49
N GLY A 119 -19.73 10.94 -1.00
CA GLY A 119 -19.82 10.45 -2.38
C GLY A 119 -21.01 9.54 -2.66
N GLY A 120 -21.84 9.22 -1.65
CA GLY A 120 -22.99 8.33 -1.79
C GLY A 120 -22.62 6.85 -1.94
N VAL A 121 -21.38 6.46 -1.61
CA VAL A 121 -20.95 5.07 -1.60
C VAL A 121 -21.60 4.35 -0.42
N THR A 122 -22.31 3.27 -0.73
CA THR A 122 -23.00 2.44 0.26
C THR A 122 -22.07 1.40 0.86
N LEU A 123 -22.42 0.93 2.06
CA LEU A 123 -21.69 -0.18 2.69
C LEU A 123 -21.68 -1.44 1.81
N GLN A 124 -22.77 -1.73 1.09
CA GLN A 124 -22.83 -2.88 0.18
C GLN A 124 -21.81 -2.76 -0.96
N GLN A 125 -21.68 -1.58 -1.57
CA GLN A 125 -20.68 -1.36 -2.63
C GLN A 125 -19.26 -1.57 -2.11
N VAL A 126 -18.97 -1.14 -0.88
CA VAL A 126 -17.68 -1.40 -0.23
C VAL A 126 -17.45 -2.90 -0.05
N CYS A 127 -18.47 -3.66 0.36
CA CYS A 127 -18.37 -5.11 0.47
C CYS A 127 -18.15 -5.79 -0.87
N ASP A 128 -18.82 -5.33 -1.93
CA ASP A 128 -18.64 -5.86 -3.28
C ASP A 128 -17.19 -5.66 -3.77
N GLU A 129 -16.57 -4.53 -3.45
CA GLU A 129 -15.15 -4.28 -3.77
C GLU A 129 -14.22 -5.28 -3.08
N THR A 130 -14.50 -5.69 -1.83
CA THR A 130 -13.65 -6.68 -1.12
C THR A 130 -13.56 -8.03 -1.83
N LEU A 131 -14.51 -8.38 -2.71
CA LEU A 131 -14.47 -9.60 -3.51
C LEU A 131 -13.34 -9.59 -4.55
N PHE A 132 -12.94 -8.40 -5.00
CA PHE A 132 -11.95 -8.21 -6.07
C PHE A 132 -10.53 -7.91 -5.57
N PHE A 133 -10.37 -7.71 -4.26
CA PHE A 133 -9.08 -7.45 -3.60
C PHE A 133 -8.79 -8.54 -2.55
N PRO A 134 -8.32 -9.73 -2.97
CA PRO A 134 -8.10 -10.83 -2.04
C PRO A 134 -6.91 -10.54 -1.11
N ALA A 135 -7.14 -10.41 0.20
CA ALA A 135 -6.07 -10.36 1.19
C ALA A 135 -5.27 -11.69 1.19
N PRO A 136 -3.92 -11.66 1.25
CA PRO A 136 -3.05 -12.82 1.05
C PRO A 136 -3.00 -13.75 2.26
N ASN A 137 -3.59 -13.37 3.39
CA ASN A 137 -3.42 -14.07 4.67
C ASN A 137 -4.73 -14.61 5.25
N THR A 138 -5.61 -15.17 4.43
CA THR A 138 -6.84 -15.77 4.95
C THR A 138 -6.73 -17.28 4.84
N LEU A 139 -6.54 -17.89 6.02
CA LEU A 139 -6.20 -19.29 6.22
C LEU A 139 -7.32 -20.25 5.78
N GLN A 140 -6.84 -21.38 5.26
CA GLN A 140 -7.45 -22.70 5.05
C GLN A 140 -8.44 -22.91 3.88
N PRO A 141 -8.18 -23.91 3.01
CA PRO A 141 -9.18 -24.44 2.09
C PRO A 141 -10.43 -24.93 2.87
N PRO A 142 -11.66 -24.75 2.36
CA PRO A 142 -12.02 -24.45 0.96
C PRO A 142 -12.93 -23.23 0.82
N SER A 143 -12.63 -22.09 1.47
CA SER A 143 -13.42 -20.87 1.24
C SER A 143 -13.00 -20.17 -0.06
N SER A 144 -13.99 -19.77 -0.88
CA SER A 144 -13.77 -18.86 -2.01
C SER A 144 -13.79 -17.38 -1.61
N LEU A 145 -14.18 -17.05 -0.38
CA LEU A 145 -14.28 -15.67 0.13
C LEU A 145 -13.11 -15.31 1.02
N SER A 146 -12.63 -14.07 0.89
CA SER A 146 -11.61 -13.48 1.76
C SER A 146 -12.19 -13.12 3.14
N ASP A 147 -11.33 -13.04 4.17
CA ASP A 147 -11.74 -12.58 5.51
C ASP A 147 -12.23 -11.13 5.51
N ALA A 148 -11.72 -10.28 4.60
CA ALA A 148 -12.23 -8.93 4.41
C ALA A 148 -13.69 -8.96 3.94
N THR A 149 -14.02 -9.82 2.97
CA THR A 149 -15.38 -10.02 2.49
C THR A 149 -16.30 -10.52 3.59
N ARG A 150 -15.90 -11.58 4.31
CA ARG A 150 -16.71 -12.13 5.41
C ARG A 150 -16.94 -11.12 6.52
N THR A 151 -15.92 -10.34 6.85
CA THR A 151 -16.01 -9.27 7.84
C THR A 151 -16.99 -8.18 7.39
N CYS A 152 -16.94 -7.82 6.12
CA CYS A 152 -17.86 -6.85 5.54
C CYS A 152 -19.31 -7.35 5.55
N GLU A 153 -19.56 -8.58 5.06
CA GLU A 153 -20.89 -9.20 5.05
C GLU A 153 -21.47 -9.35 6.46
N THR A 154 -20.65 -9.71 7.44
CA THR A 154 -21.04 -9.79 8.85
C THR A 154 -21.42 -8.41 9.39
N GLY A 155 -20.62 -7.40 9.06
CA GLY A 155 -20.91 -6.00 9.38
C GLY A 155 -22.27 -5.55 8.85
N VAL A 156 -22.52 -5.79 7.55
CA VAL A 156 -23.82 -5.51 6.90
C VAL A 156 -24.96 -6.20 7.63
N ALA A 157 -24.84 -7.51 7.89
CA ALA A 157 -25.88 -8.28 8.56
C ALA A 157 -26.18 -7.79 9.99
N SER A 158 -25.17 -7.23 10.67
CA SER A 158 -25.31 -6.66 12.02
C SER A 158 -25.78 -5.20 12.05
N GLY A 159 -25.95 -4.55 10.88
CA GLY A 159 -26.29 -3.13 10.80
C GLY A 159 -25.15 -2.20 11.23
N ALA A 160 -23.89 -2.65 11.11
CA ALA A 160 -22.72 -1.85 11.43
C ALA A 160 -22.61 -0.62 10.50
N SER A 161 -21.98 0.44 10.98
CA SER A 161 -21.70 1.60 10.13
C SER A 161 -20.57 1.30 9.14
N LEU A 162 -20.44 2.10 8.09
CA LEU A 162 -19.32 1.98 7.15
C LEU A 162 -17.96 2.11 7.85
N ARG A 163 -17.85 3.04 8.80
CA ARG A 163 -16.66 3.24 9.64
C ARG A 163 -16.29 1.95 10.39
N ASP A 164 -17.26 1.32 11.04
CA ASP A 164 -17.02 0.12 11.84
C ASP A 164 -16.53 -1.03 10.95
N VAL A 165 -17.08 -1.16 9.74
CA VAL A 165 -16.65 -2.20 8.80
C VAL A 165 -15.24 -1.97 8.27
N LEU A 166 -14.89 -0.75 7.88
CA LEU A 166 -13.52 -0.45 7.42
C LEU A 166 -12.49 -0.71 8.53
N ASN A 167 -12.78 -0.28 9.76
CA ASN A 167 -11.92 -0.54 10.91
C ASN A 167 -11.82 -2.04 11.24
N ALA A 168 -12.92 -2.79 11.12
CA ALA A 168 -12.90 -4.24 11.28
C ALA A 168 -12.01 -4.92 10.22
N ILE A 169 -12.10 -4.50 8.95
CA ILE A 169 -11.22 -5.01 7.88
C ILE A 169 -9.76 -4.68 8.18
N ILE A 170 -9.44 -3.46 8.62
CA ILE A 170 -8.06 -3.10 9.01
C ILE A 170 -7.57 -4.01 10.14
N SER A 171 -8.43 -4.28 11.14
CA SER A 171 -8.03 -5.06 12.32
C SER A 171 -7.66 -6.51 12.07
N ILE A 172 -8.16 -7.09 10.97
CA ILE A 172 -7.80 -8.44 10.53
C ILE A 172 -6.63 -8.43 9.53
N GLY A 173 -5.91 -7.30 9.42
CA GLY A 173 -4.79 -7.12 8.49
C GLY A 173 -5.20 -6.71 7.07
N GLY A 174 -6.44 -6.27 6.87
CA GLY A 174 -6.99 -5.86 5.58
C GLY A 174 -6.70 -4.41 5.18
N LEU A 175 -5.68 -3.76 5.75
CA LEU A 175 -5.34 -2.36 5.43
C LEU A 175 -5.15 -2.13 3.93
N SER A 176 -4.45 -3.04 3.27
CA SER A 176 -4.29 -3.10 1.81
C SER A 176 -5.60 -3.15 1.02
N VAL A 177 -6.61 -3.87 1.51
CA VAL A 177 -7.93 -3.96 0.91
C VAL A 177 -8.64 -2.60 1.05
N VAL A 178 -8.58 -1.99 2.23
CA VAL A 178 -9.15 -0.65 2.45
C VAL A 178 -8.43 0.41 1.62
N ALA A 179 -7.12 0.31 1.48
CA ALA A 179 -6.31 1.15 0.59
C ALA A 179 -6.74 0.99 -0.88
N ALA A 180 -6.93 -0.24 -1.36
CA ALA A 180 -7.39 -0.49 -2.73
C ALA A 180 -8.82 0.02 -2.97
N ILE A 181 -9.73 -0.14 -1.99
CA ILE A 181 -11.06 0.45 -2.01
C ILE A 181 -10.94 1.96 -2.12
N ALA A 182 -10.14 2.61 -1.27
CA ALA A 182 -9.95 4.05 -1.32
C ALA A 182 -9.47 4.54 -2.69
N ILE A 183 -8.55 3.81 -3.34
CA ILE A 183 -8.12 4.13 -4.71
C ILE A 183 -9.27 3.99 -5.71
N ALA A 184 -10.00 2.87 -5.66
CA ALA A 184 -11.06 2.57 -6.61
C ALA A 184 -12.26 3.53 -6.48
N THR A 185 -12.58 3.95 -5.26
CA THR A 185 -13.79 4.74 -4.98
C THR A 185 -13.54 6.23 -4.83
N VAL A 186 -12.39 6.64 -4.27
CA VAL A 186 -12.08 8.06 -4.03
C VAL A 186 -11.18 8.65 -5.11
N GLY A 187 -10.32 7.83 -5.74
CA GLY A 187 -9.41 8.29 -6.79
C GLY A 187 -8.54 9.47 -6.36
N ASP A 188 -8.46 10.52 -7.18
CA ASP A 188 -7.77 11.77 -6.86
C ASP A 188 -8.57 12.79 -6.05
N GLY A 189 -9.77 12.42 -5.62
CA GLY A 189 -10.67 13.34 -4.93
C GLY A 189 -11.24 14.45 -5.82
N THR A 190 -11.03 14.42 -7.15
CA THR A 190 -11.58 15.41 -8.08
C THR A 190 -12.73 14.90 -8.94
N HIS A 191 -12.99 13.58 -8.95
CA HIS A 191 -14.09 12.97 -9.68
C HIS A 191 -15.03 12.23 -8.70
N PRO A 192 -16.36 12.43 -8.78
CA PRO A 192 -17.29 11.55 -8.07
C PRO A 192 -17.07 10.12 -8.56
N ALA A 193 -17.03 9.18 -7.62
CA ALA A 193 -16.90 7.74 -7.87
C ALA A 193 -17.88 7.32 -8.99
N ALA A 194 -17.38 7.11 -10.20
CA ALA A 194 -18.11 6.26 -11.13
C ALA A 194 -17.91 4.84 -10.63
N ALA A 195 -18.99 4.08 -10.46
CA ALA A 195 -18.87 2.64 -10.23
C ALA A 195 -17.91 2.09 -11.29
N PRO A 196 -16.87 1.33 -10.90
CA PRO A 196 -15.94 0.82 -11.88
C PRO A 196 -16.69 0.10 -13.00
N PRO A 197 -16.24 0.22 -14.27
CA PRO A 197 -17.01 -0.27 -15.42
C PRO A 197 -17.34 -1.78 -15.39
N TRP A 198 -16.70 -2.55 -14.49
CA TRP A 198 -16.95 -3.97 -14.28
C TRP A 198 -18.06 -4.28 -13.26
N VAL A 199 -18.50 -3.32 -12.44
CA VAL A 199 -19.61 -3.49 -11.49
C VAL A 199 -20.91 -3.71 -12.26
N GLY A 200 -21.43 -4.94 -12.25
CA GLY A 200 -22.67 -5.34 -12.93
C GLY A 200 -22.52 -6.36 -14.06
N THR A 201 -21.29 -6.80 -14.38
CA THR A 201 -21.07 -7.89 -15.35
C THR A 201 -20.54 -9.15 -14.67
N PRO A 202 -21.21 -10.32 -14.79
CA PRO A 202 -20.76 -11.58 -14.16
C PRO A 202 -19.44 -12.13 -14.72
N GLU A 203 -18.92 -11.54 -15.79
CA GLU A 203 -17.73 -12.00 -16.53
C GLU A 203 -16.70 -10.87 -16.68
N GLY A 204 -16.68 -9.90 -15.76
CA GLY A 204 -15.91 -8.64 -15.87
C GLY A 204 -14.56 -8.81 -16.60
N PRO A 205 -14.35 -8.14 -17.75
CA PRO A 205 -13.17 -8.37 -18.57
C PRO A 205 -11.89 -8.00 -17.81
N GLN A 206 -10.76 -8.57 -18.24
CA GLN A 206 -9.41 -8.06 -17.96
C GLN A 206 -9.19 -6.69 -18.62
N THR A 207 -10.07 -5.72 -18.37
CA THR A 207 -9.77 -4.33 -18.71
C THR A 207 -8.54 -3.92 -17.91
N PRO A 208 -7.52 -3.32 -18.55
CA PRO A 208 -6.37 -2.77 -17.84
C PRO A 208 -6.87 -1.91 -16.69
N ARG A 209 -6.37 -2.16 -15.48
CA ARG A 209 -6.71 -1.27 -14.36
C ARG A 209 -6.11 0.09 -14.70
N PRO A 210 -6.90 1.19 -14.68
CA PRO A 210 -6.35 2.50 -14.94
C PRO A 210 -5.21 2.77 -13.96
N VAL A 211 -4.17 3.47 -14.43
CA VAL A 211 -3.09 3.95 -13.57
C VAL A 211 -3.73 4.74 -12.43
N PRO A 212 -3.38 4.45 -11.16
CA PRO A 212 -4.00 5.11 -10.03
C PRO A 212 -3.89 6.64 -10.13
N LEU A 213 -5.02 7.31 -9.94
CA LEU A 213 -5.08 8.77 -9.84
C LEU A 213 -4.36 9.26 -8.57
N PRO A 214 -3.85 10.49 -8.54
CA PRO A 214 -3.11 11.04 -7.39
C PRO A 214 -3.95 11.07 -6.10
N LEU A 215 -3.60 10.25 -5.11
CA LEU A 215 -4.32 10.07 -3.84
C LEU A 215 -4.58 11.38 -3.05
N PRO A 216 -5.77 11.60 -2.46
CA PRO A 216 -6.04 12.79 -1.66
C PRO A 216 -5.31 12.76 -0.32
N ASN A 217 -4.66 13.88 0.02
CA ASN A 217 -3.86 14.01 1.25
C ASN A 217 -4.68 13.84 2.54
N SER A 218 -5.98 14.13 2.51
CA SER A 218 -6.86 14.03 3.69
C SER A 218 -7.02 12.59 4.19
N VAL A 219 -6.94 11.61 3.29
CA VAL A 219 -7.05 10.18 3.62
C VAL A 219 -5.69 9.55 3.79
N TRP A 220 -4.74 9.89 2.94
CA TRP A 220 -3.47 9.16 2.85
C TRP A 220 -2.32 9.83 3.60
N LYS A 221 -2.57 10.95 4.30
CA LYS A 221 -1.59 11.71 5.10
C LYS A 221 -0.23 11.86 4.41
N ILE A 222 -0.27 12.08 3.09
CA ILE A 222 0.89 12.13 2.19
C ILE A 222 1.92 13.13 2.69
N THR A 223 1.50 14.28 3.25
CA THR A 223 2.41 15.30 3.77
C THR A 223 3.38 14.75 4.82
N ASN A 224 2.90 13.96 5.80
CA ASN A 224 3.75 13.44 6.87
C ASN A 224 4.67 12.35 6.35
N ALA A 225 4.12 11.40 5.57
CA ALA A 225 4.89 10.35 4.92
C ALA A 225 5.97 10.94 3.99
N ALA A 226 5.63 11.96 3.20
CA ALA A 226 6.56 12.69 2.35
C ALA A 226 7.62 13.44 3.15
N GLY A 227 7.29 14.03 4.29
CA GLY A 227 8.26 14.71 5.16
C GLY A 227 9.34 13.75 5.67
N ARG A 228 8.95 12.55 6.12
CA ARG A 228 9.90 11.50 6.53
C ARG A 228 10.69 10.97 5.35
N PHE A 229 10.02 10.68 4.24
CA PHE A 229 10.64 10.19 3.02
C PHE A 229 11.69 11.18 2.48
N ALA A 230 11.36 12.48 2.50
CA ALA A 230 12.26 13.57 2.16
C ALA A 230 13.49 13.60 3.05
N ALA A 231 13.31 13.51 4.37
CA ALA A 231 14.41 13.49 5.33
C ALA A 231 15.33 12.27 5.13
N GLN A 232 14.74 11.09 4.95
CA GLN A 232 15.46 9.83 4.76
C GLN A 232 16.29 9.82 3.47
N ASN A 233 15.70 10.31 2.37
CA ASN A 233 16.30 10.26 1.03
C ASN A 233 16.95 11.57 0.58
N LYS A 234 17.08 12.57 1.48
CA LYS A 234 17.63 13.91 1.21
C LYS A 234 16.98 14.57 -0.02
N MET A 235 15.67 14.40 -0.14
CA MET A 235 14.85 14.86 -1.26
C MET A 235 14.11 16.14 -0.89
N ASP A 236 13.81 16.99 -1.87
CA ASP A 236 12.95 18.15 -1.60
C ASP A 236 11.51 17.69 -1.28
N PRO A 237 10.76 18.46 -0.47
CA PRO A 237 9.42 18.04 -0.03
C PRO A 237 8.41 17.82 -1.17
N GLN A 238 8.52 18.55 -2.27
CA GLN A 238 7.58 18.45 -3.39
C GLN A 238 7.82 17.16 -4.17
N THR A 239 9.08 16.84 -4.48
CA THR A 239 9.44 15.57 -5.13
C THR A 239 9.10 14.37 -4.23
N ALA A 240 9.34 14.48 -2.92
CA ALA A 240 9.01 13.42 -1.98
C ALA A 240 7.49 13.16 -1.90
N ALA A 241 6.67 14.20 -1.98
CA ALA A 241 5.21 14.04 -2.02
C ALA A 241 4.75 13.26 -3.26
N VAL A 242 5.30 13.59 -4.44
CA VAL A 242 5.00 12.84 -5.68
C VAL A 242 5.47 11.39 -5.55
N ALA A 243 6.70 11.16 -5.09
CA ALA A 243 7.28 9.83 -4.94
C ALA A 243 6.45 8.93 -4.00
N VAL A 244 6.11 9.43 -2.82
CA VAL A 244 5.30 8.69 -1.83
C VAL A 244 3.90 8.40 -2.36
N GLN A 245 3.23 9.41 -2.90
CA GLN A 245 1.89 9.27 -3.45
C GLN A 245 1.84 8.18 -4.54
N GLN A 246 2.82 8.19 -5.44
CA GLN A 246 2.91 7.21 -6.52
C GLN A 246 3.23 5.82 -6.00
N CYS A 247 4.21 5.71 -5.10
CA CYS A 247 4.57 4.42 -4.53
C CYS A 247 3.36 3.75 -3.88
N MET A 248 2.65 4.49 -3.03
CA MET A 248 1.49 3.95 -2.33
C MET A 248 0.39 3.52 -3.29
N ALA A 249 0.16 4.32 -4.34
CA ALA A 249 -0.88 4.02 -5.30
C ALA A 249 -0.58 2.75 -6.12
N TYR A 250 0.67 2.59 -6.60
CA TYR A 250 1.09 1.39 -7.31
C TYR A 250 1.13 0.16 -6.41
N VAL A 251 1.67 0.27 -5.18
CA VAL A 251 1.73 -0.86 -4.24
C VAL A 251 0.34 -1.34 -3.86
N ALA A 252 -0.57 -0.42 -3.50
CA ALA A 252 -1.95 -0.76 -3.18
C ALA A 252 -2.69 -1.39 -4.35
N ASN A 253 -2.40 -0.96 -5.59
CA ASN A 253 -3.00 -1.54 -6.79
C ASN A 253 -2.43 -2.93 -7.13
N ALA A 254 -1.13 -3.15 -6.91
CA ALA A 254 -0.44 -4.37 -7.30
C ALA A 254 -0.56 -5.49 -6.27
N PHE A 255 -0.52 -5.15 -4.97
CA PHE A 255 -0.46 -6.11 -3.89
C PHE A 255 -1.67 -5.96 -2.98
N ALA A 256 -2.67 -6.81 -3.22
CA ALA A 256 -3.63 -7.09 -2.18
C ALA A 256 -2.88 -7.73 -1.00
N GLY A 257 -3.02 -7.16 0.18
CA GLY A 257 -2.41 -7.63 1.42
C GLY A 257 -1.25 -6.89 2.04
N LEU A 258 -0.48 -6.18 1.22
CA LEU A 258 0.70 -5.48 1.73
C LEU A 258 0.29 -4.07 2.14
N ASP A 259 0.78 -3.63 3.31
CA ASP A 259 0.61 -2.24 3.72
C ASP A 259 1.44 -1.34 2.77
N PRO A 260 0.79 -0.48 1.96
CA PRO A 260 1.52 0.37 1.02
C PRO A 260 2.53 1.29 1.69
N TYR A 261 2.25 1.77 2.90
CA TYR A 261 3.18 2.63 3.64
C TYR A 261 4.42 1.85 4.07
N ASP A 262 4.23 0.65 4.59
CA ASP A 262 5.31 -0.25 5.00
C ASP A 262 6.22 -0.58 3.82
N GLN A 263 5.63 -0.97 2.68
CA GLN A 263 6.39 -1.29 1.48
C GLN A 263 7.15 -0.07 0.94
N CYS A 264 6.50 1.10 0.88
CA CYS A 264 7.11 2.32 0.37
C CYS A 264 8.18 2.91 1.28
N SER A 265 8.13 2.63 2.58
CA SER A 265 9.12 3.12 3.57
C SER A 265 10.30 2.17 3.77
N LYS A 266 10.16 0.89 3.44
CA LYS A 266 11.19 -0.14 3.69
C LYS A 266 11.86 -0.68 2.44
N SER A 267 11.19 -0.68 1.29
CA SER A 267 11.75 -1.27 0.06
C SER A 267 12.70 -0.32 -0.63
N GLN A 268 13.73 -0.85 -1.30
CA GLN A 268 14.47 -0.10 -2.32
C GLN A 268 13.54 0.19 -3.50
N ILE A 269 13.55 1.43 -3.99
CA ILE A 269 12.64 1.87 -5.05
C ILE A 269 13.42 2.55 -6.16
N PHE A 270 13.26 2.03 -7.37
CA PHE A 270 13.66 2.72 -8.59
C PHE A 270 12.46 3.48 -9.14
N MET A 271 12.58 4.80 -9.31
CA MET A 271 11.49 5.62 -9.82
C MET A 271 11.86 6.28 -11.15
N PRO A 272 11.54 5.65 -12.30
CA PRO A 272 11.73 6.25 -13.62
C PRO A 272 11.11 7.65 -13.69
N GLY A 273 11.89 8.65 -14.10
CA GLY A 273 11.52 10.07 -14.02
C GLY A 273 10.93 10.63 -15.31
N GLN A 274 10.17 11.72 -15.17
CA GLN A 274 9.63 12.45 -16.33
C GLN A 274 10.58 13.51 -16.87
N LEU A 275 11.49 14.04 -16.04
CA LEU A 275 12.42 15.09 -16.46
C LEU A 275 13.50 14.57 -17.42
N ASP A 276 14.02 13.37 -17.19
CA ASP A 276 15.21 12.86 -17.88
C ASP A 276 14.94 11.62 -18.77
N ALA A 277 13.93 10.81 -18.45
CA ALA A 277 13.63 9.55 -19.16
C ALA A 277 12.16 9.40 -19.59
N LYS A 278 11.48 10.51 -19.91
CA LYS A 278 10.03 10.59 -20.18
C LYS A 278 9.41 9.43 -20.97
N GLN A 279 9.97 9.08 -22.13
CA GLN A 279 9.41 8.06 -23.02
C GLN A 279 9.55 6.64 -22.43
N ALA A 280 10.66 6.36 -21.75
CA ALA A 280 10.86 5.08 -21.06
C ALA A 280 9.94 4.99 -19.83
N THR A 281 9.87 6.04 -19.02
CA THR A 281 8.93 6.15 -17.89
C THR A 281 7.48 5.96 -18.32
N GLN A 282 7.10 6.48 -19.49
CA GLN A 282 5.77 6.27 -20.08
C GLN A 282 5.55 4.81 -20.50
N HIS A 283 6.56 4.13 -21.05
CA HIS A 283 6.47 2.70 -21.34
C HIS A 283 6.26 1.87 -20.06
N ASP A 284 7.05 2.13 -19.02
CA ASP A 284 6.92 1.45 -17.72
C ASP A 284 5.52 1.67 -17.11
N THR A 285 5.00 2.89 -17.21
CA THR A 285 3.63 3.23 -16.77
C THR A 285 2.56 2.41 -17.51
N GLU A 286 2.67 2.31 -18.84
CA GLU A 286 1.73 1.55 -19.68
C GLU A 286 1.83 0.04 -19.41
N ALA A 287 3.04 -0.47 -19.19
CA ALA A 287 3.29 -1.87 -18.88
C ALA A 287 2.70 -2.26 -17.51
N LEU A 288 2.87 -1.40 -16.49
CA LEU A 288 2.29 -1.60 -15.16
C LEU A 288 0.76 -1.50 -15.15
N ALA A 289 0.16 -0.67 -16.01
CA ALA A 289 -1.29 -0.64 -16.16
C ALA A 289 -1.86 -1.97 -16.68
N GLN A 290 -1.09 -2.68 -17.51
CA GLN A 290 -1.47 -3.99 -18.04
C GLN A 290 -1.13 -5.13 -17.07
N ASN A 291 -0.04 -5.01 -16.32
CA ASN A 291 0.43 -6.03 -15.38
C ASN A 291 0.91 -5.39 -14.06
N PRO A 292 -0.02 -5.05 -13.13
CA PRO A 292 0.32 -4.35 -11.89
C PRO A 292 1.36 -5.05 -11.02
N ALA A 293 1.39 -6.39 -11.03
CA ALA A 293 2.34 -7.20 -10.27
C ALA A 293 3.82 -6.96 -10.66
N TRP A 294 4.09 -6.40 -11.85
CA TRP A 294 5.44 -6.03 -12.28
C TRP A 294 6.03 -4.83 -11.51
N VAL A 295 5.27 -4.22 -10.60
CA VAL A 295 5.78 -3.16 -9.71
C VAL A 295 6.91 -3.68 -8.83
N GLN A 296 6.86 -4.95 -8.40
CA GLN A 296 7.98 -5.57 -7.68
C GLN A 296 8.76 -6.43 -8.66
N GLN A 297 10.06 -6.18 -8.71
CA GLN A 297 10.98 -6.96 -9.51
C GLN A 297 12.07 -7.52 -8.60
N ASN A 298 12.67 -8.63 -9.01
CA ASN A 298 13.78 -9.24 -8.30
C ASN A 298 15.01 -9.12 -9.16
N TYR A 299 16.06 -8.50 -8.64
CA TYR A 299 17.26 -8.25 -9.44
C TYR A 299 17.90 -9.57 -9.88
N ARG A 300 18.31 -9.62 -11.15
CA ARG A 300 19.08 -10.71 -11.74
C ARG A 300 20.10 -10.11 -12.68
N ALA A 301 21.38 -10.26 -12.36
CA ALA A 301 22.46 -9.82 -13.23
C ALA A 301 22.25 -10.35 -14.64
N GLY A 302 22.46 -9.50 -15.65
CA GLY A 302 22.17 -9.84 -17.04
C GLY A 302 22.94 -11.08 -17.57
N ALA A 303 24.08 -11.40 -16.96
CA ALA A 303 24.86 -12.61 -17.24
C ALA A 303 24.17 -13.91 -16.77
N ASN A 304 23.27 -13.81 -15.79
CA ASN A 304 22.49 -14.91 -15.23
C ASN A 304 21.09 -15.02 -15.86
N ASN A 305 20.69 -14.09 -16.73
CA ASN A 305 19.39 -14.19 -17.42
C ASN A 305 19.44 -15.37 -18.41
N PRO A 306 18.47 -16.31 -18.34
CA PRO A 306 18.44 -17.46 -19.25
C PRO A 306 18.10 -17.06 -20.69
N SER A 307 17.57 -15.86 -20.92
CA SER A 307 17.34 -15.30 -22.24
C SER A 307 18.60 -14.61 -22.75
N PRO A 308 18.96 -14.73 -24.05
CA PRO A 308 20.06 -13.95 -24.60
C PRO A 308 19.73 -12.44 -24.62
N ARG A 309 20.76 -11.57 -24.48
CA ARG A 309 20.58 -10.10 -24.39
C ARG A 309 19.84 -9.46 -25.57
N GLY A 310 19.81 -10.12 -26.73
CA GLY A 310 19.09 -9.69 -27.93
C GLY A 310 17.88 -10.56 -28.27
N TRP A 311 17.24 -11.18 -27.28
CA TRP A 311 16.12 -12.11 -27.49
C TRP A 311 14.96 -11.47 -28.27
N TYR A 312 14.76 -10.16 -28.13
CA TYR A 312 13.71 -9.40 -28.81
C TYR A 312 14.11 -8.91 -30.21
N SER A 313 15.32 -9.23 -30.70
CA SER A 313 15.84 -8.69 -31.97
C SER A 313 15.00 -9.02 -33.21
N SER A 314 14.26 -10.13 -33.18
CA SER A 314 13.32 -10.54 -34.22
C SER A 314 11.87 -10.19 -33.91
N ASP A 315 11.59 -9.57 -32.76
CA ASP A 315 10.22 -9.18 -32.43
C ASP A 315 9.75 -8.04 -33.36
N PRO A 316 8.56 -8.14 -33.97
CA PRO A 316 8.06 -7.11 -34.88
C PRO A 316 8.05 -5.70 -34.28
N ILE A 317 7.80 -5.55 -32.98
CA ILE A 317 7.81 -4.26 -32.28
C ILE A 317 9.22 -3.66 -32.31
N CYS A 318 10.22 -4.46 -31.94
CA CYS A 318 11.61 -4.02 -31.92
C CYS A 318 12.20 -3.82 -33.32
N VAL A 319 11.85 -4.66 -34.28
CA VAL A 319 12.26 -4.48 -35.69
C VAL A 319 11.75 -3.14 -36.21
N THR A 320 10.47 -2.82 -35.95
CA THR A 320 9.85 -1.55 -36.35
C THR A 320 10.50 -0.36 -35.64
N ALA A 321 10.74 -0.47 -34.32
CA ALA A 321 11.41 0.57 -33.54
C ALA A 321 12.82 0.89 -34.09
N ASN A 322 13.63 -0.16 -34.32
CA ASN A 322 14.98 -0.01 -34.84
C ASN A 322 15.01 0.62 -36.24
N GLN A 323 14.06 0.26 -37.12
CA GLN A 323 13.91 0.88 -38.43
C GLN A 323 13.56 2.38 -38.34
N ALA A 324 12.86 2.78 -37.28
CA ALA A 324 12.56 4.18 -36.97
C ALA A 324 13.71 4.91 -36.25
N GLY A 325 14.85 4.25 -36.01
CA GLY A 325 15.99 4.82 -35.27
C GLY A 325 15.76 4.94 -33.76
N LEU A 326 14.80 4.17 -33.22
CA LEU A 326 14.51 4.09 -31.78
C LEU A 326 15.20 2.87 -31.17
N ASP A 327 15.51 2.91 -29.89
CA ASP A 327 15.93 1.71 -29.14
C ASP A 327 14.68 0.91 -28.74
N CYS A 328 14.75 -0.42 -28.72
CA CYS A 328 13.67 -1.25 -28.17
C CYS A 328 13.83 -1.37 -26.65
N ASP A 329 12.91 -0.75 -25.93
CA ASP A 329 12.82 -0.81 -24.48
C ASP A 329 11.99 -2.02 -24.02
N GLU A 330 12.32 -2.56 -22.84
CA GLU A 330 11.74 -3.79 -22.28
C GLU A 330 11.36 -3.58 -20.81
N PHE A 331 10.09 -3.88 -20.47
CA PHE A 331 9.60 -3.89 -19.10
C PHE A 331 8.79 -5.15 -18.79
N PRO A 332 9.06 -5.90 -17.70
CA PRO A 332 10.08 -5.70 -16.67
C PRO A 332 11.51 -5.71 -17.22
N TYR A 333 12.45 -5.10 -16.50
CA TYR A 333 13.80 -4.90 -17.04
C TYR A 333 14.51 -6.23 -17.27
N TYR A 334 15.31 -6.33 -18.34
CA TYR A 334 16.08 -7.54 -18.67
C TYR A 334 16.91 -8.07 -17.49
N ALA A 335 17.44 -7.18 -16.64
CA ALA A 335 18.22 -7.57 -15.47
C ALA A 335 17.35 -7.90 -14.24
N THR A 336 16.24 -8.60 -14.45
CA THR A 336 15.35 -9.07 -13.38
C THR A 336 14.87 -10.50 -13.62
N LEU A 337 14.30 -11.14 -12.58
CA LEU A 337 13.67 -12.46 -12.73
C LEU A 337 12.45 -12.41 -13.66
N GLN A 338 11.77 -11.26 -13.71
CA GLN A 338 10.54 -11.01 -14.45
C GLN A 338 10.78 -10.53 -15.90
N GLY A 339 12.03 -10.25 -16.27
CA GLY A 339 12.42 -9.83 -17.62
C GLY A 339 13.04 -10.95 -18.46
N GLY A 340 13.24 -10.67 -19.75
CA GLY A 340 13.79 -11.61 -20.73
C GLY A 340 12.71 -12.39 -21.50
N GLY A 341 13.09 -12.93 -22.65
CA GLY A 341 12.18 -13.64 -23.57
C GLY A 341 11.57 -14.95 -23.04
N LEU A 342 12.07 -15.46 -21.92
CA LEU A 342 11.52 -16.63 -21.22
C LEU A 342 10.62 -16.27 -20.02
N ALA A 343 10.44 -14.99 -19.72
CA ALA A 343 9.57 -14.56 -18.64
C ALA A 343 8.08 -14.77 -18.98
N VAL A 344 7.29 -15.06 -17.94
CA VAL A 344 5.83 -15.22 -18.03
C VAL A 344 5.19 -14.36 -16.93
N PRO A 345 4.29 -13.41 -17.26
CA PRO A 345 3.90 -13.00 -18.61
C PRO A 345 5.08 -12.41 -19.40
N ARG A 346 4.96 -12.42 -20.73
CA ARG A 346 6.00 -11.89 -21.63
C ARG A 346 6.21 -10.39 -21.36
N PRO A 347 7.47 -9.89 -21.31
CA PRO A 347 7.75 -8.47 -21.12
C PRO A 347 7.10 -7.60 -22.21
N SER A 348 6.66 -6.41 -21.80
CA SER A 348 6.24 -5.33 -22.70
C SER A 348 7.44 -4.79 -23.46
N LEU A 349 7.26 -4.56 -24.76
CA LEU A 349 8.28 -4.01 -25.66
C LEU A 349 7.75 -2.72 -26.28
N LYS A 350 8.58 -1.69 -26.37
CA LYS A 350 8.23 -0.42 -27.03
C LYS A 350 9.45 0.27 -27.63
N GLY A 351 9.27 0.93 -28.76
CA GLY A 351 10.29 1.83 -29.32
C GLY A 351 10.37 3.12 -28.51
N VAL A 352 11.57 3.45 -28.03
CA VAL A 352 11.85 4.61 -27.17
C VAL A 352 13.04 5.39 -27.73
N ASP A 353 13.04 6.71 -27.55
CA ASP A 353 14.19 7.56 -27.87
C ASP A 353 15.50 6.97 -27.28
N PRO A 354 16.54 6.74 -28.10
CA PRO A 354 17.76 6.09 -27.64
C PRO A 354 18.48 6.81 -26.50
N THR A 355 18.40 8.15 -26.44
CA THR A 355 19.06 8.92 -25.39
C THR A 355 18.36 8.68 -24.05
N GLN A 356 17.03 8.73 -24.04
CA GLN A 356 16.23 8.48 -22.84
C GLN A 356 16.35 7.03 -22.37
N ASN A 357 16.29 6.07 -23.29
CA ASN A 357 16.38 4.64 -22.95
C ASN A 357 17.73 4.29 -22.30
N ARG A 358 18.83 4.77 -22.89
CA ARG A 358 20.19 4.53 -22.34
C ARG A 358 20.42 5.27 -21.04
N LEU A 359 19.85 6.47 -20.89
CA LEU A 359 19.92 7.23 -19.64
C LEU A 359 19.19 6.49 -18.52
N LEU A 360 17.99 5.97 -18.76
CA LEU A 360 17.27 5.16 -17.77
C LEU A 360 18.07 3.91 -17.39
N GLY A 361 18.64 3.20 -18.35
CA GLY A 361 19.51 2.05 -18.08
C GLY A 361 20.75 2.40 -17.25
N THR A 362 21.31 3.61 -17.44
CA THR A 362 22.42 4.12 -16.62
C THR A 362 21.96 4.40 -15.19
N ARG A 363 20.81 5.08 -15.01
CA ARG A 363 20.20 5.34 -13.69
C ARG A 363 19.84 4.07 -12.96
N TYR A 364 19.29 3.09 -13.67
CA TYR A 364 18.96 1.78 -13.10
C TYR A 364 20.22 1.06 -12.60
N SER A 365 21.32 1.12 -13.37
CA SER A 365 22.60 0.55 -12.94
C SER A 365 23.18 1.26 -11.71
N SER A 366 23.05 2.59 -11.63
CA SER A 366 23.42 3.38 -10.45
C SER A 366 22.58 3.00 -9.23
N PHE A 367 21.26 2.92 -9.37
CA PHE A 367 20.35 2.49 -8.32
C PHE A 367 20.75 1.13 -7.72
N LEU A 368 21.02 0.13 -8.56
CA LEU A 368 21.43 -1.19 -8.09
C LEU A 368 22.72 -1.12 -7.26
N ALA A 369 23.68 -0.29 -7.67
CA ALA A 369 24.96 -0.13 -6.98
C ALA A 369 24.83 0.68 -5.68
N ASP A 370 24.18 1.85 -5.74
CA ASP A 370 24.08 2.81 -4.64
C ASP A 370 23.14 2.30 -3.55
N CYS A 371 22.02 1.67 -3.94
CA CYS A 371 21.11 1.02 -3.01
C CYS A 371 21.48 -0.44 -2.71
N LYS A 372 22.63 -0.93 -3.20
CA LYS A 372 23.18 -2.26 -2.91
C LYS A 372 22.20 -3.41 -3.13
N VAL A 373 21.42 -3.34 -4.21
CA VAL A 373 20.46 -4.38 -4.60
C VAL A 373 21.25 -5.55 -5.22
N ASN A 374 21.28 -6.69 -4.52
CA ASN A 374 22.04 -7.87 -4.93
C ASN A 374 21.18 -8.88 -5.66
N GLU A 375 21.82 -9.87 -6.29
CA GLU A 375 21.13 -10.95 -7.01
C GLU A 375 20.04 -11.59 -6.14
N GLY A 376 18.81 -11.59 -6.64
CA GLY A 376 17.62 -12.12 -5.97
C GLY A 376 16.87 -11.12 -5.11
N ASP A 377 17.50 -10.00 -4.71
CA ASP A 377 16.87 -8.99 -3.85
C ASP A 377 15.63 -8.39 -4.55
N PRO A 378 14.50 -8.27 -3.84
CA PRO A 378 13.33 -7.58 -4.36
C PRO A 378 13.53 -6.06 -4.30
N PHE A 379 12.97 -5.36 -5.28
CA PHE A 379 12.87 -3.90 -5.28
C PHE A 379 11.58 -3.48 -5.99
N LEU A 380 11.15 -2.24 -5.76
CA LEU A 380 9.97 -1.66 -6.40
C LEU A 380 10.38 -0.79 -7.61
N VAL A 381 9.59 -0.82 -8.67
CA VAL A 381 9.68 0.10 -9.81
C VAL A 381 8.42 0.94 -9.88
N ILE A 382 8.57 2.25 -9.63
CA ILE A 382 7.45 3.20 -9.48
C ILE A 382 7.66 4.38 -10.43
N PRO A 383 7.10 4.33 -11.66
CA PRO A 383 7.23 5.43 -12.61
C PRO A 383 6.59 6.72 -12.09
N ILE A 384 7.31 7.83 -12.24
CA ILE A 384 6.81 9.16 -11.93
C ILE A 384 5.72 9.55 -12.96
N PRO A 385 4.59 10.13 -12.52
CA PRO A 385 3.44 10.41 -13.38
C PRO A 385 3.74 11.59 -14.30
N SER A 386 3.15 11.58 -15.48
CA SER A 386 3.31 12.65 -16.48
C SER A 386 2.85 14.04 -16.01
N THR A 387 2.05 14.10 -14.93
CA THR A 387 1.64 15.35 -14.25
C THR A 387 2.76 15.98 -13.42
N ALA A 388 3.87 15.28 -13.19
CA ALA A 388 5.07 15.78 -12.50
C ALA A 388 6.28 15.86 -13.45
N PRO A 389 6.23 16.67 -14.52
CA PRO A 389 7.23 16.68 -15.59
C PRO A 389 8.63 17.17 -15.15
N THR A 390 8.73 17.78 -13.97
CA THR A 390 9.98 18.32 -13.42
C THR A 390 10.72 17.33 -12.51
N VAL A 391 10.12 16.17 -12.21
CA VAL A 391 10.73 15.18 -11.32
C VAL A 391 11.65 14.25 -12.13
N PRO A 392 12.96 14.18 -11.80
CA PRO A 392 13.91 13.28 -12.46
C PRO A 392 13.73 11.83 -12.01
N THR A 393 14.51 10.93 -12.60
CA THR A 393 14.62 9.55 -12.13
C THR A 393 15.21 9.56 -10.72
N LEU A 394 14.57 8.83 -9.80
CA LEU A 394 14.96 8.78 -8.39
C LEU A 394 15.46 7.39 -8.01
N GLU A 395 16.43 7.38 -7.12
CA GLU A 395 17.08 6.18 -6.58
C GLU A 395 16.85 6.20 -5.06
N VAL A 396 15.92 5.38 -4.57
CA VAL A 396 15.44 5.41 -3.18
C VAL A 396 15.99 4.20 -2.45
N CYS A 397 16.91 4.43 -1.52
CA CYS A 397 17.64 3.37 -0.82
C CYS A 397 17.12 3.18 0.62
N ASN A 398 15.83 2.85 0.76
CA ASN A 398 15.27 2.59 2.08
C ASN A 398 15.86 1.32 2.71
N GLY A 399 15.87 1.25 4.04
CA GLY A 399 16.29 0.06 4.79
C GLY A 399 17.81 -0.18 4.86
N HIS A 400 18.63 0.77 4.38
CA HIS A 400 20.09 0.71 4.39
C HIS A 400 20.78 1.72 5.30
#